data_AF-A0A257PBI2-F1
#
_entry.id   AF-A0A257PBI2-F1
#
_cell.length_a   1.000
_cell.length_b   1.000
_cell.length_c   1.000
_cell.angle_alpha   90.00
_cell.angle_beta   90.00
_cell.angle_gamma   90.00
#
_symmetry.space_group_name_H-M   'P 1'
#
loop_
_entity.id
_entity.type
_entity.pdbx_description
1 polymer ?
#
loop_
_entity_poly.entity_id
_entity_poly.type
_entity_poly.pdbx_seq_one_letter_code
_entity_poly.pdbx_strand_id
1 'polypeptide(L)' 'MQLPGLDFQLGEEIAALRDAVRSFADKEIAPRAAEIDRSDQFPMDLWRKFGDLGLLGVTVPEADGGTGMGY' A
#
# COMPACT_ATOMS: atom_id res chain seq x y z
N MET A 1 -1.58 8.53 11.83
CA MET A 1 -2.00 9.88 12.23
C MET A 1 -2.86 10.47 11.13
N GLN A 2 -4.08 10.88 11.46
CA GLN A 2 -4.92 11.72 10.60
C GLN A 2 -4.79 13.13 11.18
N LEU A 3 -4.29 14.08 10.40
CA LEU A 3 -4.11 15.47 10.85
C LEU A 3 -5.44 16.19 10.66
N PRO A 4 -6.15 16.56 11.74
CA PRO A 4 -7.44 17.22 11.62
C PRO A 4 -7.30 18.53 10.85
N GLY A 5 -8.09 18.71 9.78
CA GLY A 5 -8.14 19.94 8.98
C GLY A 5 -7.24 19.97 7.74
N LEU A 6 -6.43 18.95 7.48
CA LEU A 6 -5.66 18.84 6.24
C LEU A 6 -6.31 17.82 5.29
N ASP A 7 -7.05 18.32 4.30
CA ASP A 7 -7.60 17.54 3.20
C ASP A 7 -7.11 18.11 1.86
N PHE A 8 -6.51 17.24 1.05
CA PHE A 8 -5.96 17.59 -0.26
C PHE A 8 -6.97 17.41 -1.39
N GLN A 9 -8.19 16.96 -1.10
CA GLN A 9 -9.28 16.81 -2.08
C GLN A 9 -8.89 15.92 -3.27
N LEU A 10 -8.21 14.79 -3.00
CA LEU A 10 -7.69 13.86 -4.02
C LEU A 10 -8.78 12.95 -4.65
N GLY A 11 -10.05 13.13 -4.28
CA GLY A 11 -11.17 12.32 -4.75
C GLY A 11 -11.35 10.99 -4.03
N GLU A 12 -12.47 10.34 -4.32
CA GLU A 12 -12.92 9.13 -3.62
C GLU A 12 -12.08 7.90 -3.95
N GLU A 13 -11.57 7.80 -5.18
CA GLU A 13 -10.74 6.67 -5.63
C GLU A 13 -9.41 6.61 -4.86
N ILE A 14 -8.71 7.74 -4.75
CA ILE A 14 -7.47 7.83 -3.97
C ILE A 14 -7.75 7.66 -2.47
N ALA A 15 -8.90 8.16 -1.98
CA ALA A 15 -9.30 7.94 -0.59
C ALA A 15 -9.49 6.44 -0.29
N ALA A 16 -10.17 5.70 -1.17
CA ALA A 16 -10.36 4.26 -1.04
C ALA A 16 -9.04 3.49 -1.10
N LEU A 17 -8.15 3.83 -2.06
CA LEU A 17 -6.81 3.24 -2.15
C LEU A 17 -6.02 3.46 -0.86
N ARG A 18 -6.00 4.70 -0.35
CA ARG A 18 -5.31 5.06 0.89
C ARG A 18 -5.81 4.24 2.07
N ASP A 19 -7.13 4.08 2.19
CA ASP A 19 -7.73 3.39 3.33
C ASP A 19 -7.48 1.87 3.26
N ALA A 20 -7.50 1.28 2.07
CA ALA A 20 -7.14 -0.12 1.84
C ALA A 20 -5.66 -0.38 2.17
N VAL A 21 -4.73 0.43 1.63
CA VAL A 21 -3.29 0.30 1.86
C VAL A 21 -2.95 0.53 3.34
N ARG A 22 -3.59 1.51 3.99
CA ARG A 22 -3.43 1.75 5.43
C ARG A 22 -3.87 0.53 6.24
N SER A 23 -5.05 -0.02 5.96
CA SER A 23 -5.55 -1.20 6.68
C SER A 23 -4.61 -2.39 6.52
N PHE A 24 -4.08 -2.61 5.31
CA PHE A 24 -3.08 -3.65 5.06
C PHE A 24 -1.80 -3.39 5.86
N ALA A 25 -1.24 -2.19 5.78
CA ALA A 25 0.00 -1.84 6.47
C ALA A 25 -0.13 -2.01 7.99
N ASP A 26 -1.25 -1.55 8.58
CA ASP A 26 -1.51 -1.68 10.02
C ASP A 26 -1.62 -3.14 10.48
N LYS A 27 -2.16 -4.03 9.62
CA LYS A 27 -2.36 -5.45 9.94
C LYS A 27 -1.14 -6.33 9.64
N GLU A 28 -0.48 -6.10 8.51
CA GLU A 28 0.49 -7.04 7.95
C GLU A 28 1.94 -6.54 8.07
N ILE A 29 2.16 -5.22 8.12
CA ILE A 29 3.51 -4.63 8.15
C ILE A 29 3.87 -4.15 9.55
N ALA A 30 3.03 -3.29 10.14
CA ALA A 30 3.31 -2.62 11.41
C ALA A 30 3.68 -3.59 12.56
N PRO A 31 3.01 -4.76 12.74
CA PRO A 31 3.37 -5.71 13.79
C PRO A 31 4.75 -6.35 13.62
N ARG A 32 5.30 -6.35 12.40
CA ARG A 32 6.57 -7.00 12.03
C ARG A 32 7.72 -6.00 11.89
N ALA A 33 7.42 -4.71 11.80
CA ALA A 33 8.39 -3.65 11.49
C ALA A 33 9.64 -3.68 12.39
N ALA A 34 9.47 -3.86 13.70
CA ALA A 34 10.58 -3.88 14.65
C ALA A 34 11.50 -5.12 14.49
N GLU A 35 10.94 -6.26 14.09
CA GLU A 35 11.75 -7.46 13.85
C GLU A 35 12.43 -7.44 12.49
N ILE A 36 11.77 -6.87 11.47
CA ILE A 36 12.37 -6.60 10.15
C ILE A 36 13.61 -5.70 10.32
N ASP A 37 13.49 -4.62 11.09
CA ASP A 37 14.60 -3.73 11.41
C ASP A 37 15.73 -4.45 12.15
N ARG A 38 15.41 -5.20 13.20
CA ARG A 38 16.40 -5.94 13.99
C ARG A 38 17.16 -7.00 13.19
N SER A 39 16.45 -7.71 12.32
CA SER A 39 17.01 -8.82 11.53
C SER A 39 17.71 -8.36 10.25
N ASP A 40 17.46 -7.13 9.80
CA ASP A 40 17.90 -6.60 8.50
C ASP A 40 17.50 -7.52 7.33
N GLN A 41 16.32 -8.15 7.44
CA GLN A 41 15.79 -9.06 6.43
C GLN A 41 14.43 -8.59 5.93
N PHE A 42 14.31 -8.48 4.61
CA PHE A 42 13.03 -8.20 3.99
C PHE A 42 12.07 -9.39 4.12
N PRO A 43 10.82 -9.17 4.58
CA PRO A 43 9.81 -10.22 4.65
C PRO A 43 9.31 -10.60 3.25
N MET A 44 9.94 -11.60 2.63
CA MET A 44 9.68 -11.97 1.23
C MET A 44 8.22 -12.36 0.92
N ASP A 45 7.43 -12.77 1.92
CA ASP A 45 6.00 -13.05 1.76
C ASP A 45 5.19 -11.80 1.37
N LEU A 46 5.66 -10.60 1.73
CA LEU A 46 4.96 -9.36 1.41
C LEU A 46 4.89 -9.11 -0.10
N TRP A 47 5.84 -9.60 -0.91
CA TRP A 47 5.78 -9.42 -2.36
C TRP A 47 4.50 -10.00 -2.97
N ARG A 48 4.13 -11.22 -2.58
CA ARG A 48 2.89 -11.83 -3.08
C ARG A 48 1.68 -11.03 -2.61
N LYS A 49 1.64 -10.64 -1.32
CA LYS A 49 0.54 -9.86 -0.75
C LYS A 49 0.37 -8.50 -1.42
N PHE A 50 1.45 -7.80 -1.73
CA PHE A 50 1.42 -6.55 -2.49
C PHE A 50 0.89 -6.76 -3.91
N GLY A 51 1.32 -7.84 -4.58
CA GLY A 51 0.83 -8.19 -5.90
C GLY A 51 -0.67 -8.50 -5.92
N ASP A 52 -1.15 -9.26 -4.94
CA ASP A 52 -2.58 -9.61 -4.82
C ASP A 52 -3.47 -8.37 -4.56
N LEU A 53 -2.90 -7.30 -3.99
CA LEU A 53 -3.55 -5.99 -3.82
C LEU A 53 -3.37 -5.03 -5.01
N GLY A 54 -2.65 -5.44 -6.06
CA GLY A 54 -2.36 -4.60 -7.23
C GLY A 54 -1.29 -3.51 -7.01
N LEU A 55 -0.64 -3.48 -5.84
CA LEU A 55 0.26 -2.39 -5.44
C LEU A 55 1.59 -2.38 -6.18
N LEU A 56 1.98 -3.51 -6.80
CA LEU A 56 3.23 -3.62 -7.54
C LEU A 56 3.14 -3.06 -8.97
N GLY A 57 1.93 -2.89 -9.49
CA GLY A 57 1.64 -2.46 -10.85
C GLY A 57 0.75 -1.22 -10.90
N VAL A 58 0.81 -0.34 -9.90
CA VAL A 58 -0.13 0.78 -9.74
C VAL A 58 -0.19 1.65 -10.99
N THR A 59 0.96 1.97 -11.58
CA THR A 59 1.07 2.82 -12.77
C THR A 59 1.20 2.04 -14.08
N VAL A 60 1.11 0.71 -14.02
CA VAL A 60 1.17 -0.16 -15.19
C VAL A 60 -0.23 -0.24 -15.83
N PRO A 61 -0.36 -0.22 -17.16
CA PRO A 61 -1.66 -0.37 -17.82
C PRO A 61 -2.38 -1.66 -17.43
N GLU A 62 -3.71 -1.63 -17.37
CA GLU A 62 -4.53 -2.82 -17.10
C GLU A 62 -4.30 -3.94 -18.13
N ALA A 63 -4.02 -3.58 -19.38
CA ALA A 63 -3.72 -4.55 -20.46
C ALA A 63 -2.49 -5.44 -20.17
N ASP A 64 -1.57 -4.95 -19.32
CA ASP A 64 -0.37 -5.68 -18.90
C ASP A 64 -0.49 -6.22 -17.46
N GLY A 65 -1.68 -6.14 -16.86
CA GLY A 65 -1.98 -6.64 -15.52
C GLY A 65 -1.74 -5.64 -14.38
N GLY A 66 -1.58 -4.35 -14.67
CA GLY A 66 -1.52 -3.28 -13.67
C GLY A 66 -2.90 -2.71 -13.30
N THR A 67 -2.91 -1.62 -12.52
CA THR A 67 -4.15 -0.93 -12.12
C THR A 67 -4.37 0.41 -12.84
N GLY A 68 -3.46 0.82 -13.72
CA GLY A 68 -3.64 1.99 -14.58
C GLY A 68 -3.75 3.35 -13.88
N MET A 69 -3.35 3.46 -12.62
CA MET A 69 -3.43 4.70 -11.82
C MET A 69 -2.24 5.63 -12.10
N GLY A 70 -2.36 6.88 -11.63
CA GLY A 70 -1.34 7.93 -11.80
C GLY A 70 -0.31 8.02 -10.66
N TYR A 71 0.63 8.97 -10.80
CA TYR A 71 1.58 9.41 -9.76
C TYR A 71 0.95 10.40 -8.78
#